data_AF-A0A1I6PC57-F1
#
_entry.id   AF-A0A1I6PC57-F1
#
_cell.length_a   1.000
_cell.length_b   1.000
_cell.length_c   1.000
_cell.angle_alpha   90.00
_cell.angle_beta   90.00
_cell.angle_gamma   90.00
#
_symmetry.space_group_name_H-M   'P 1'
#
loop_
_entity.id
_entity.type
_entity.pdbx_description
1 polymer ?
#
loop_
_entity_poly.entity_id
_entity_poly.type
_entity_poly.pdbx_seq_one_letter_code
_entity_poly.pdbx_strand_id
1 'polypeptide(L)'
;MAIDPQFNENREKEGEENGVAVWGPVDEPEELGIRGTHVAVDYDLCIADGACLEDCPVDVFTWTDTPGHPESDKKAEPTKEAQCIDCMLCVDVCPVDAIDVDAGRTA
;
A
#
# COMPACT_ATOMS: atom_id res chain seq x y z
N MET A 1 -9.10 11.20 -1.64
CA MET A 1 -8.04 11.80 -0.81
C MET A 1 -6.81 10.96 -1.10
N ALA A 2 -5.63 11.56 -1.27
CA ALA A 2 -4.42 10.79 -1.49
C ALA A 2 -3.89 10.22 -0.17
N ILE A 3 -3.11 9.16 -0.25
CA ILE A 3 -2.31 8.64 0.86
C ILE A 3 -1.49 9.77 1.50
N ASP A 4 -1.34 9.74 2.82
CA ASP A 4 -0.53 10.70 3.57
C ASP A 4 0.97 10.40 3.38
N PRO A 5 1.76 11.25 2.71
CA PRO A 5 3.19 11.01 2.47
C PRO A 5 4.05 11.14 3.74
N GLN A 6 3.47 11.44 4.90
CA GLN A 6 4.18 11.45 6.19
C GLN A 6 3.69 10.37 7.14
N PHE A 7 2.95 9.36 6.63
CA PHE A 7 2.39 8.28 7.46
C PHE A 7 3.43 7.62 8.37
N ASN A 8 4.65 7.44 7.89
CA ASN A 8 5.73 6.78 8.62
C ASN A 8 6.29 7.61 9.79
N GLU A 9 5.95 8.90 9.86
CA GLU A 9 6.33 9.82 10.95
C GLU A 9 5.17 10.08 11.92
N ASN A 10 3.93 10.03 11.43
CA ASN A 10 2.76 10.49 12.18
C ASN A 10 1.75 9.37 12.54
N ARG A 11 1.90 8.15 11.99
CA ARG A 11 1.10 6.96 12.35
C ARG A 11 1.92 5.98 13.19
N GLU A 12 1.22 5.16 13.98
CA GLU A 12 1.84 4.11 14.76
C GLU A 12 2.08 2.86 13.89
N LYS A 13 3.29 2.28 13.95
CA LYS A 13 3.57 0.98 13.36
C LYS A 13 3.00 -0.10 14.27
N GLU A 14 1.86 -0.66 13.91
CA GLU A 14 1.15 -1.66 14.72
C GLU A 14 1.71 -3.07 14.55
N GLY A 15 2.37 -3.35 13.42
CA GLY A 15 2.98 -4.66 13.20
C GLY A 15 3.61 -4.86 11.84
N GLU A 16 3.65 -6.13 11.45
CA GLU A 16 4.12 -6.62 10.15
C GLU A 16 3.21 -7.78 9.72
N GLU A 17 2.73 -7.74 8.47
CA GLU A 17 1.91 -8.77 7.85
C GLU A 17 2.49 -9.08 6.47
N ASN A 18 2.57 -10.35 6.07
CA ASN A 18 3.13 -10.78 4.78
C ASN A 18 4.52 -10.19 4.44
N GLY A 19 5.32 -9.89 5.48
CA GLY A 19 6.65 -9.29 5.34
C GLY A 19 6.65 -7.80 5.04
N VAL A 20 5.52 -7.11 5.19
CA VAL A 20 5.38 -5.66 5.04
C VAL A 20 4.92 -5.01 6.34
N ALA A 21 5.44 -3.83 6.64
CA ALA A 21 5.02 -3.06 7.82
C ALA A 21 3.53 -2.69 7.74
N VAL A 22 2.83 -2.72 8.88
CA VAL A 22 1.46 -2.25 9.00
C VAL A 22 1.45 -0.97 9.83
N TRP A 23 0.90 0.09 9.25
CA TRP A 23 0.76 1.42 9.86
C TRP A 23 -0.70 1.70 10.10
N GLY A 24 -1.07 1.79 11.38
CA GLY A 24 -2.45 1.94 11.82
C GLY A 24 -3.00 3.34 11.57
N PRO A 25 -4.25 3.62 11.98
CA PRO A 25 -5.12 2.73 12.75
C PRO A 25 -5.58 1.49 11.96
N VAL A 26 -5.78 0.38 12.67
CA VAL A 26 -6.42 -0.84 12.17
C VAL A 26 -7.63 -1.17 13.04
N ASP A 27 -8.83 -1.08 12.46
CA ASP A 27 -10.11 -1.51 13.01
C ASP A 27 -10.85 -2.36 11.95
N GLU A 28 -10.50 -3.65 11.92
CA GLU A 28 -11.02 -4.58 10.91
C GLU A 28 -12.55 -4.76 11.01
N PRO A 29 -13.28 -4.81 9.88
CA PRO A 29 -12.80 -4.75 8.49
C PRO A 29 -12.87 -3.35 7.86
N GLU A 30 -13.28 -2.33 8.61
CA GLU A 30 -13.68 -1.02 8.08
C GLU A 30 -12.50 -0.07 7.87
N GLU A 31 -11.48 -0.16 8.72
CA GLU A 31 -10.26 0.63 8.66
C GLU A 31 -9.07 -0.32 8.77
N LEU A 32 -8.26 -0.36 7.72
CA LEU A 32 -7.14 -1.28 7.61
C LEU A 32 -5.82 -0.52 7.68
N GLY A 33 -5.75 0.78 7.36
CA GLY A 33 -4.51 1.54 7.37
C GLY A 33 -3.58 1.22 6.19
N ILE A 34 -2.28 1.43 6.38
CA ILE A 34 -1.28 1.42 5.29
C ILE A 34 -0.34 0.22 5.41
N ARG A 35 -0.06 -0.47 4.28
CA ARG A 35 0.91 -1.57 4.18
C ARG A 35 2.16 -1.13 3.44
N GLY A 36 3.32 -1.51 3.96
CA GLY A 36 4.63 -1.20 3.39
C GLY A 36 5.23 0.10 3.94
N THR A 37 6.50 0.32 3.63
CA THR A 37 7.30 1.47 4.13
C THR A 37 7.96 2.23 2.99
N HIS A 38 8.80 1.56 2.19
CA HIS A 38 9.40 2.14 0.98
C HIS A 38 8.35 2.29 -0.12
N VAL A 39 7.56 1.24 -0.34
CA VAL A 39 6.36 1.27 -1.18
C VAL A 39 5.18 1.05 -0.27
N ALA A 40 4.35 2.09 -0.11
CA ALA A 40 3.23 2.08 0.80
C ALA A 40 1.90 2.08 0.03
N VAL A 41 0.96 1.24 0.47
CA VAL A 41 -0.40 1.19 -0.07
C VAL A 41 -1.40 1.42 1.06
N ASP A 42 -2.21 2.47 0.92
CA ASP A 42 -3.33 2.75 1.80
C ASP A 42 -4.52 1.85 1.45
N TYR A 43 -4.86 0.90 2.33
CA TYR A 43 -5.95 -0.03 2.08
C TYR A 43 -7.31 0.64 2.21
N ASP A 44 -7.39 1.75 2.95
CA ASP A 44 -8.61 2.54 3.13
C ASP A 44 -8.93 3.39 1.89
N LEU A 45 -7.98 3.46 0.94
CA LEU A 45 -8.15 4.11 -0.37
C LEU A 45 -8.13 3.12 -1.53
N CYS A 46 -7.41 1.99 -1.41
CA CYS A 46 -7.23 1.05 -2.50
C CYS A 46 -8.58 0.41 -2.92
N ILE A 47 -9.03 0.70 -4.14
CA ILE A 47 -10.27 0.15 -4.72
C ILE A 47 -10.05 -1.13 -5.54
N ALA A 48 -8.88 -1.75 -5.41
CA ALA A 48 -8.50 -2.94 -6.15
C ALA A 48 -8.52 -2.82 -7.69
N ASP A 49 -8.15 -1.63 -8.20
CA ASP A 49 -8.08 -1.33 -9.63
C ASP A 49 -7.14 -2.29 -10.37
N GLY A 50 -5.91 -2.46 -9.88
CA GLY A 50 -4.95 -3.44 -10.36
C GLY A 50 -3.90 -2.93 -11.34
N ALA A 51 -3.98 -1.68 -11.83
CA ALA A 51 -2.96 -1.13 -12.73
C ALA A 51 -1.54 -1.21 -12.15
N CYS A 52 -1.37 -1.02 -10.84
CA CYS A 52 -0.06 -1.15 -10.19
C CYS A 52 0.51 -2.57 -10.25
N LEU A 53 -0.31 -3.62 -10.28
CA LEU A 53 0.17 -4.99 -10.47
C LEU A 53 0.54 -5.25 -11.93
N GLU A 54 -0.22 -4.71 -12.89
CA GLU A 54 0.00 -4.94 -14.32
C GLU A 54 1.21 -4.17 -14.86
N ASP A 55 1.39 -2.93 -14.40
CA ASP A 55 2.39 -2.02 -14.95
C ASP A 55 3.74 -2.05 -14.21
N CYS A 56 3.81 -2.65 -13.02
CA CYS A 56 5.06 -2.70 -12.26
C CYS A 56 6.11 -3.60 -12.98
N PRO A 57 7.25 -3.05 -13.43
CA PRO A 57 8.23 -3.80 -14.22
C PRO A 57 9.02 -4.85 -13.41
N VAL A 58 8.85 -4.85 -12.09
CA VAL A 58 9.59 -5.68 -11.13
C VAL A 58 8.66 -6.44 -10.16
N ASP A 59 7.36 -6.51 -10.46
CA ASP A 59 6.38 -7.31 -9.72
C ASP A 59 6.37 -7.07 -8.19
N VAL A 60 6.35 -5.80 -7.76
CA VAL A 60 6.35 -5.43 -6.32
C VAL A 60 5.10 -5.91 -5.60
N PHE A 61 3.96 -5.91 -6.28
CA PHE A 61 2.64 -6.04 -5.67
C PHE A 61 2.06 -7.45 -5.82
N THR A 62 1.29 -7.89 -4.82
CA THR A 62 0.46 -9.10 -4.85
C THR A 62 -0.96 -8.78 -4.40
N TRP A 63 -1.93 -9.63 -4.75
CA TRP A 63 -3.28 -9.51 -4.22
C TRP A 63 -3.37 -10.11 -2.81
N THR A 64 -4.01 -9.38 -1.91
CA THR A 64 -4.40 -9.84 -0.57
C THR A 64 -5.91 -9.67 -0.40
N ASP A 65 -6.58 -10.66 0.19
CA ASP A 65 -8.03 -10.63 0.42
C ASP A 65 -8.36 -9.79 1.67
N THR A 66 -9.34 -8.89 1.56
CA THR A 66 -9.83 -8.02 2.64
C THR A 66 -11.36 -8.02 2.70
N PRO A 67 -11.99 -9.18 2.97
CA PRO A 67 -13.43 -9.34 2.85
C PRO A 67 -14.20 -8.41 3.81
N GLY A 68 -15.19 -7.71 3.28
CA GLY A 68 -16.06 -6.82 4.05
C GLY A 68 -15.57 -5.38 4.17
N HIS A 69 -14.40 -5.04 3.62
CA HIS A 69 -13.90 -3.66 3.61
C HIS A 69 -14.72 -2.80 2.63
N PRO A 70 -15.08 -1.55 3.00
CA PRO A 70 -15.97 -0.70 2.21
C PRO A 70 -15.48 -0.42 0.78
N GLU A 71 -14.17 -0.17 0.61
CA GLU A 71 -13.61 0.16 -0.72
C GLU A 71 -13.45 -1.05 -1.66
N SER A 72 -13.11 -2.24 -1.14
CA SER A 72 -12.95 -3.47 -1.95
C SER A 72 -12.66 -4.70 -1.08
N ASP A 73 -13.10 -5.87 -1.53
CA ASP A 73 -12.84 -7.16 -0.86
C ASP A 73 -11.41 -7.72 -1.08
N LYS A 74 -10.54 -6.98 -1.76
CA LYS A 74 -9.14 -7.33 -2.02
C LYS A 74 -8.28 -6.07 -2.13
N LYS A 75 -6.97 -6.15 -1.92
CA LYS A 75 -6.03 -5.02 -1.97
C LYS A 75 -4.73 -5.41 -2.66
N ALA A 76 -4.07 -4.39 -3.21
CA ALA A 76 -2.70 -4.54 -3.72
C ALA A 76 -1.72 -4.38 -2.55
N GLU A 77 -0.98 -5.43 -2.23
CA GLU A 77 0.00 -5.45 -1.13
C GLU A 77 1.42 -5.38 -1.67
N PRO A 78 2.29 -4.49 -1.18
CA PRO A 78 3.65 -4.32 -1.69
C PRO A 78 4.63 -5.36 -1.11
N THR A 79 4.31 -6.65 -1.21
CA THR A 79 5.06 -7.77 -0.58
C THR A 79 6.52 -7.89 -1.01
N LYS A 80 6.92 -7.24 -2.11
CA LYS A 80 8.30 -7.17 -2.58
C LYS A 80 8.81 -5.73 -2.67
N GLU A 81 8.41 -4.84 -1.75
CA GLU A 81 8.81 -3.44 -1.76
C GLU A 81 10.34 -3.22 -1.87
N ALA A 82 11.16 -4.13 -1.33
CA ALA A 82 12.62 -4.10 -1.48
C ALA A 82 13.14 -4.25 -2.92
N GLN A 83 12.30 -4.66 -3.88
CA GLN A 83 12.64 -4.75 -5.31
C GLN A 83 12.28 -3.48 -6.08
N CYS A 84 11.60 -2.53 -5.44
CA CYS A 84 11.21 -1.27 -6.06
C CYS A 84 12.44 -0.56 -6.64
N ILE A 85 12.29 -0.06 -7.86
CA ILE A 85 13.32 0.68 -8.60
C ILE A 85 13.00 2.18 -8.70
N ASP A 86 12.09 2.68 -7.85
CA ASP A 86 11.69 4.09 -7.77
C ASP A 86 11.22 4.69 -9.11
N CYS A 87 10.55 3.88 -9.94
CA CYS A 87 10.06 4.33 -11.25
C CYS A 87 8.81 5.22 -11.18
N MET A 88 8.14 5.27 -10.02
CA MET A 88 6.93 6.04 -9.73
C MET A 88 5.68 5.70 -10.56
N LEU A 89 5.75 4.70 -11.44
CA LEU A 89 4.64 4.35 -12.32
C LEU A 89 3.38 3.95 -11.54
N CYS A 90 3.51 3.17 -10.46
CA CYS A 90 2.38 2.77 -9.61
C CYS A 90 1.67 3.95 -8.94
N VAL A 91 2.41 5.02 -8.62
CA VAL A 91 1.85 6.26 -8.05
C VAL A 91 1.04 6.98 -9.12
N ASP A 92 1.58 7.11 -10.33
CA ASP A 92 0.94 7.83 -11.42
C ASP A 92 -0.31 7.13 -12.00
N VAL A 93 -0.33 5.79 -12.01
CA VAL A 93 -1.46 5.02 -12.59
C VAL A 93 -2.59 4.75 -11.60
N CYS A 94 -2.37 4.95 -10.29
CA CYS A 94 -3.39 4.67 -9.29
C CYS A 94 -4.51 5.73 -9.37
N PRO A 95 -5.77 5.35 -9.70
CA PRO A 95 -6.85 6.32 -9.93
C PRO A 95 -7.33 7.03 -8.66
N VAL A 96 -6.91 6.56 -7.49
CA VAL A 96 -7.35 7.00 -6.17
C VAL A 96 -6.19 7.47 -5.29
N ASP A 97 -4.98 7.61 -5.88
CA ASP A 97 -3.76 8.07 -5.18
C ASP A 97 -3.50 7.29 -3.87
N ALA A 98 -3.70 5.96 -3.90
CA ALA A 98 -3.55 5.09 -2.72
C ALA A 98 -2.10 4.61 -2.48
N ILE A 99 -1.16 4.95 -3.37
CA ILE A 99 0.21 4.43 -3.36
C ILE A 99 1.19 5.58 -3.20
N ASP A 100 2.16 5.42 -2.31
CA ASP A 100 3.28 6.34 -2.13
C ASP A 100 4.61 5.58 -2.19
N VAL A 101 5.62 6.18 -2.81
CA VAL A 101 6.96 5.60 -2.92
C VAL A 101 7.99 6.65 -2.52
N ASP A 102 8.81 6.32 -1.52
CA ASP A 102 9.86 7.22 -1.02
C ASP A 102 11.19 6.47 -0.85
N ALA A 103 12.16 6.80 -1.71
CA ALA A 103 13.51 6.21 -1.69
C ALA A 103 14.32 6.51 -0.40
N GLY A 104 13.87 7.46 0.41
CA GLY A 104 14.42 7.75 1.73
C GLY A 104 13.93 6.82 2.83
N ARG A 105 12.86 6.05 2.59
CA ARG A 105 12.32 5.08 3.55
C ARG A 105 12.90 3.70 3.28
N THR A 106 13.40 3.07 4.34
CA THR A 106 13.93 1.70 4.26
C THR A 106 12.83 0.71 4.62
N ALA A 107 12.58 -0.25 3.72
CA ALA A 107 11.77 -1.43 3.98
C ALA A 107 12.41 -2.35 5.04
#